data_AF-A0A1J5PVH2-F1
#
_entry.id   AF-A0A1J5PVH2-F1
#
_cell.length_a   1.000
_cell.length_b   1.000
_cell.length_c   1.000
_cell.angle_alpha   90.00
_cell.angle_beta   90.00
_cell.angle_gamma   90.00
#
_symmetry.space_group_name_H-M   'P 1'
#
loop_
_entity.id
_entity.type
_entity.pdbx_description
1 polymer ?
#
loop_
_entity_poly.entity_id
_entity_poly.type
_entity_poly.pdbx_seq_one_letter_code
_entity_poly.pdbx_strand_id
1 'polypeptide(L)'
;MQVTSNRNSSGLPGSSDVPVFSNIFGNSANSGRKKEVVVLIKPSIIRTAQDWQAQTERSRAALDSMDLARTRVIRIDGSVTEGKDKSLAK
;
A
#
# COMPACT_ATOMS: atom_id res chain seq x y z
N MET A 1 15.06 2.35 -2.30
CA MET A 1 14.66 1.11 -1.61
C MET A 1 15.58 0.96 -0.39
N GLN A 2 15.03 0.87 0.82
CA GLN A 2 15.82 0.76 2.07
C GLN A 2 15.32 -0.45 2.88
N VAL A 3 16.24 -1.30 3.32
CA VAL A 3 15.97 -2.45 4.19
C VAL A 3 16.76 -2.27 5.48
N THR A 4 16.09 -2.24 6.63
CA THR A 4 16.73 -2.22 7.96
C THR A 4 16.39 -3.52 8.67
N SER A 5 17.40 -4.31 9.00
CA SER A 5 17.24 -5.56 9.78
C SER A 5 17.93 -5.38 11.13
N ASN A 6 17.16 -5.30 12.21
CA ASN A 6 17.69 -5.25 13.58
C ASN A 6 17.51 -6.65 14.20
N ARG A 7 18.62 -7.35 14.44
CA ARG A 7 18.64 -8.69 15.06
C ARG A 7 19.20 -8.55 16.46
N ASN A 8 18.32 -8.56 17.46
CA ASN A 8 18.69 -8.47 18.86
C ASN A 8 18.49 -9.85 19.51
N SER A 9 19.59 -10.54 19.84
CA SER A 9 19.56 -11.82 20.55
C SER A 9 20.04 -11.62 21.98
N SER A 10 19.19 -11.92 22.95
CA SER A 10 19.54 -11.91 24.38
C SER A 10 19.40 -13.32 24.93
N GLY A 11 20.47 -13.88 25.49
CA GLY A 11 20.51 -15.23 26.07
C GLY A 11 21.44 -15.31 27.28
N LEU A 12 21.24 -16.32 28.13
CA LEU A 12 22.08 -16.55 29.31
C LEU A 12 23.51 -16.96 28.87
N PRO A 13 24.57 -16.33 29.40
CA PRO A 13 25.94 -16.69 29.06
C PRO A 13 26.20 -18.15 29.45
N GLY A 14 26.56 -18.99 28.47
CA GLY A 14 26.87 -20.42 28.67
C GLY A 14 25.78 -21.40 28.21
N SER A 15 24.53 -20.98 28.00
CA SER A 15 23.47 -21.85 27.45
C SER A 15 23.17 -21.60 25.97
N SER A 16 23.69 -20.50 25.40
CA SER A 16 23.56 -20.14 23.98
C SER A 16 24.41 -21.00 23.03
N ASP A 17 25.48 -21.63 23.53
CA ASP A 17 26.41 -22.45 22.73
C ASP A 17 25.99 -23.91 22.58
N VAL A 18 24.97 -24.37 23.33
CA VAL A 18 24.42 -25.72 23.19
C VAL A 18 23.23 -25.66 22.22
N PRO A 19 23.35 -26.17 20.98
CA PRO A 19 22.33 -26.01 19.94
C PRO A 19 20.95 -26.61 20.30
N VAL A 20 20.89 -27.50 21.29
CA VAL A 20 19.65 -28.09 21.81
C VAL A 20 18.96 -27.20 22.85
N PHE A 21 19.71 -26.43 23.64
CA PHE A 21 19.15 -25.58 24.72
C PHE A 21 19.10 -24.09 24.36
N SER A 22 19.80 -23.66 23.31
CA SER A 22 19.85 -22.26 22.87
C SER A 22 18.49 -21.68 22.43
N ASN A 23 17.58 -22.53 21.94
CA ASN A 23 16.25 -22.13 21.44
C ASN A 23 15.22 -21.89 22.56
N ILE A 24 15.45 -22.37 23.79
CA ILE A 24 14.53 -22.22 24.92
C ILE A 24 14.98 -21.15 25.94
N PHE A 25 16.24 -20.74 25.91
CA PHE A 25 16.82 -19.72 26.81
C PHE A 25 17.23 -18.42 26.09
N GLY A 26 17.03 -18.32 24.77
CA GLY A 26 17.36 -17.14 23.96
C GLY A 26 16.11 -16.39 23.47
N ASN A 27 15.96 -15.12 23.84
CA ASN A 27 14.96 -14.23 23.25
C ASN A 27 15.56 -13.58 22.00
N SER A 28 15.14 -14.01 20.81
CA SER A 28 15.57 -13.47 19.53
C SER A 28 14.47 -12.60 18.93
N ALA A 29 14.63 -11.28 19.02
CA ALA A 29 13.73 -10.33 18.38
C ALA A 29 14.30 -9.96 17.01
N ASN A 30 13.71 -10.53 15.94
CA ASN A 30 14.05 -10.21 14.56
C ASN A 30 13.04 -9.19 14.02
N SER A 31 13.49 -7.96 13.76
CA SER A 31 12.66 -6.92 13.15
C SER A 31 13.27 -6.48 11.82
N GLY A 32 12.55 -6.75 10.72
CA GLY A 32 12.90 -6.30 9.38
C GLY A 32 11.93 -5.22 8.89
N ARG A 33 12.43 -4.02 8.56
CA ARG A 33 11.63 -2.92 8.01
C ARG A 33 12.07 -2.64 6.58
N LYS A 34 11.17 -2.84 5.61
CA LYS A 34 11.35 -2.54 4.18
C LYS A 34 10.62 -1.24 3.83
N LYS A 35 11.32 -0.28 3.24
CA LYS A 35 10.76 0.99 2.74
C LYS A 35 11.02 1.13 1.25
N GLU A 36 9.97 1.32 0.48
CA GLU A 36 10.01 1.55 -0.96
C GLU A 36 9.32 2.89 -1.28
N VAL A 37 9.96 3.67 -2.14
CA VAL A 37 9.44 4.95 -2.62
C VAL A 37 9.46 4.87 -4.13
N VAL A 38 8.32 5.17 -4.75
CA VAL A 38 8.14 5.21 -6.21
C VAL A 38 7.65 6.59 -6.58
N VAL A 39 8.35 7.25 -7.51
CA VAL A 39 7.96 8.56 -8.04
C VAL A 39 7.70 8.39 -9.53
N LEU A 40 6.45 8.64 -9.94
CA LEU A 40 6.02 8.57 -11.34
C LEU A 40 5.65 9.95 -11.82
N ILE A 41 6.14 10.32 -13.01
CA ILE A 41 5.82 11.57 -13.67
C ILE A 41 5.40 11.24 -15.11
N LYS A 42 4.21 11.70 -15.51
CA LYS A 42 3.73 11.61 -16.89
C LYS A 42 3.78 13.01 -17.53
N PRO A 43 4.87 13.38 -18.21
CA PRO A 43 4.88 14.65 -18.93
C PRO A 43 3.86 14.62 -20.08
N SER A 44 3.24 15.76 -20.37
CA SER A 44 2.39 15.94 -21.55
C SER A 44 2.68 17.31 -22.17
N ILE A 45 2.87 17.32 -23.48
CA ILE A 45 3.06 18.55 -24.25
C ILE A 45 1.72 18.91 -24.86
N ILE A 46 1.31 20.16 -24.70
CA ILE A 46 0.08 20.71 -25.28
C ILE A 46 0.52 21.70 -26.36
N ARG A 47 0.21 21.42 -27.63
CA ARG A 47 0.65 22.25 -28.76
C ARG A 47 -0.48 23.10 -29.31
N THR A 48 -1.71 22.63 -29.20
CA THR A 48 -2.90 23.24 -29.78
C THR A 48 -4.05 23.33 -28.77
N ALA A 49 -5.08 24.11 -29.07
CA ALA A 49 -6.28 24.20 -28.24
C ALA A 49 -7.06 22.87 -28.20
N GLN A 50 -7.04 22.12 -29.30
CA GLN A 50 -7.66 20.79 -29.37
C GLN A 50 -6.99 19.79 -28.41
N ASP A 51 -5.67 19.87 -28.25
CA ASP A 51 -4.94 19.03 -27.28
C ASP A 51 -5.39 19.29 -25.84
N TRP A 52 -5.70 20.56 -25.51
CA TRP A 52 -6.21 20.95 -24.19
C TRP A 52 -7.58 20.33 -23.92
N GLN A 53 -8.48 20.40 -24.91
CA GLN A 53 -9.81 19.79 -24.80
C GLN A 53 -9.71 18.27 -24.65
N ALA A 54 -8.91 17.61 -25.47
CA ALA A 54 -8.72 16.16 -25.42
C ALA A 54 -8.04 15.67 -24.12
N GLN A 55 -7.16 16.47 -23.49
CA GLN A 55 -6.64 16.14 -22.15
C GLN A 55 -7.71 16.33 -21.08
N THR A 56 -8.50 17.40 -21.16
CA THR A 56 -9.57 17.69 -20.21
C THR A 56 -10.65 16.61 -20.21
N GLU A 57 -11.06 16.16 -21.40
CA GLU A 57 -12.02 15.06 -21.56
C GLU A 57 -11.51 13.75 -20.94
N ARG A 58 -10.24 13.40 -21.19
CA ARG A 58 -9.63 12.21 -20.58
C ARG A 58 -9.55 12.31 -19.06
N SER A 59 -9.17 13.47 -18.53
CA SER A 59 -9.13 13.69 -17.08
C SER A 59 -10.51 13.55 -16.45
N ARG A 60 -11.56 14.09 -17.09
CA ARG A 60 -12.94 13.94 -16.63
C ARG A 60 -13.39 12.47 -16.63
N ALA A 61 -13.19 11.77 -17.76
CA ALA A 61 -13.55 10.35 -17.86
C ALA A 61 -12.81 9.48 -16.82
N ALA A 62 -11.55 9.79 -16.52
CA ALA A 62 -10.79 9.11 -15.47
C ALA A 62 -11.41 9.34 -14.08
N LEU A 63 -11.79 10.58 -13.75
CA LEU A 63 -12.44 10.91 -12.47
C LEU A 63 -13.79 10.20 -12.33
N ASP A 64 -14.62 10.21 -13.38
CA ASP A 64 -15.92 9.53 -13.37
C ASP A 64 -15.74 8.02 -13.13
N SER A 65 -14.74 7.40 -13.78
CA SER A 65 -14.43 5.98 -13.57
C SER A 65 -13.95 5.67 -12.14
N MET A 66 -13.19 6.59 -11.54
CA MET A 66 -12.72 6.46 -10.15
C MET A 66 -13.87 6.61 -9.15
N ASP A 67 -14.83 7.48 -9.41
CA ASP A 67 -16.01 7.67 -8.54
C ASP A 67 -16.92 6.43 -8.55
N LEU A 68 -17.13 5.85 -9.73
CA LEU A 68 -17.82 4.56 -9.88
C LEU A 68 -17.09 3.43 -9.12
N ALA A 69 -15.75 3.40 -9.16
CA ALA A 69 -14.98 2.40 -8.44
C ALA A 69 -14.97 2.63 -6.91
N ARG A 70 -14.94 3.89 -6.46
CA ARG A 70 -14.92 4.27 -5.03
C ARG A 70 -16.21 3.89 -4.31
N THR A 71 -17.33 3.87 -5.03
CA THR A 71 -18.63 3.49 -4.48
C THR A 71 -18.70 2.01 -4.05
N ARG A 72 -17.68 1.19 -4.39
CA ARG A 72 -17.56 -0.21 -3.95
C ARG A 72 -16.76 -0.32 -2.65
N VAL A 73 -17.45 -0.38 -1.51
CA VAL A 73 -16.82 -0.71 -0.23
C VAL A 73 -16.62 -2.22 -0.15
N ILE A 74 -15.37 -2.67 -0.30
CA ILE A 74 -14.97 -4.06 -0.02
C ILE A 74 -14.73 -4.14 1.49
N ARG A 75 -15.62 -4.81 2.21
CA ARG A 75 -15.40 -5.12 3.62
C ARG A 75 -14.35 -6.22 3.75
N ILE A 76 -13.63 -6.22 4.86
CA ILE A 76 -12.59 -7.21 5.18
C ILE A 76 -13.17 -8.64 5.24
N ASP A 77 -14.49 -8.77 5.40
CA ASP A 77 -15.23 -10.04 5.36
C ASP A 77 -15.54 -10.54 3.94
N GLY A 78 -15.11 -9.84 2.89
CA GLY A 78 -15.35 -10.21 1.50
C GLY A 78 -16.77 -9.93 1.01
N SER A 79 -17.64 -9.35 1.84
CA SER A 79 -18.97 -8.91 1.43
C SER A 79 -18.86 -7.60 0.65
N VAL A 80 -19.38 -7.59 -0.58
CA VAL A 80 -19.52 -6.38 -1.39
C VAL A 80 -20.88 -5.77 -1.05
N THR A 81 -20.89 -4.66 -0.31
CA THR A 81 -22.09 -3.83 -0.26
C THR A 81 -22.01 -2.77 -1.34
N GLU A 82 -22.88 -2.90 -2.33
CA GLU A 82 -23.14 -1.87 -3.32
C GLU A 82 -23.63 -0.61 -2.57
N GLY A 83 -22.86 0.46 -2.65
CA GLY A 83 -23.20 1.72 -1.98
C GLY A 83 -24.54 2.21 -2.51
N LYS A 84 -25.57 2.22 -1.65
CA LYS A 84 -26.89 2.76 -1.98
C LYS A 84 -26.73 4.21 -2.41
N ASP A 85 -26.97 4.43 -3.70
CA ASP A 85 -26.89 5.73 -4.36
C ASP A 85 -27.77 6.75 -3.63
N LYS A 86 -27.13 7.82 -3.11
CA LYS A 86 -27.82 8.97 -2.48
C LYS A 86 -28.06 10.09 -3.50
N SER A 87 -28.08 9.80 -4.80
CA SER A 87 -28.48 10.78 -5.83
C SER A 87 -29.99 11.05 -5.89
N LEU A 88 -30.82 10.31 -5.14
CA LEU A 88 -32.28 10.50 -5.08
C LEU A 88 -32.73 11.02 -3.71
N ALA A 89 -32.29 12.22 -3.35
CA ALA A 89 -32.91 13.01 -2.29
C ALA A 89 -32.97 14.47 -2.76
N LYS A 90 -34.00 14.73 -3.57
CA LYS A 90 -34.77 15.96 -3.78
C LYS A 90 -34.05 17.32 -3.73
#